data_AF-A0A8J4TEI8-F1
#
_entry.id   AF-A0A8J4TEI8-F1
#
_cell.length_a   1.000
_cell.length_b   1.000
_cell.length_c   1.000
_cell.angle_alpha   90.00
_cell.angle_beta   90.00
_cell.angle_gamma   90.00
#
_symmetry.space_group_name_H-M   'P 1'
#
loop_
_entity.id
_entity.type
_entity.pdbx_description
1 polymer ?
#
loop_
_entity_poly.entity_id
_entity_poly.type
_entity_poly.pdbx_seq_one_letter_code
_entity_poly.pdbx_strand_id
1 'polypeptide(L)'
;MMHSPVVLISAIFLIAIAKVYYADADTIKCYQCNNCPVPFDERYARKLANCNYCRTVFNYQAPERFTVEKECVVSCLEKDRLQDGVGIVTNCCSSDYCNPATNVQTNGRLLAASSVVLLPMLWKALV
;
A
#
# COMPACT_ATOMS: atom_id res chain seq x y z
N MET A 1 45.19 17.88 15.68
CA MET A 1 43.76 18.29 15.62
C MET A 1 42.92 17.10 16.06
N MET A 2 42.66 16.98 17.37
CA MET A 2 41.87 15.89 17.96
C MET A 2 40.39 16.17 17.74
N HIS A 3 39.73 15.36 16.91
CA HIS A 3 38.28 15.30 16.90
C HIS A 3 37.85 14.64 18.21
N SER A 4 37.19 15.40 19.10
CA SER A 4 36.70 14.87 20.37
C SER A 4 35.64 13.81 20.11
N PRO A 5 35.74 12.60 20.70
CA PRO A 5 34.78 11.51 20.46
C PRO A 5 33.34 11.91 20.84
N VAL A 6 33.18 12.87 21.74
CA VAL A 6 31.88 13.44 22.15
C VAL A 6 31.17 14.16 20.99
N VAL A 7 31.93 14.89 20.16
CA VAL A 7 31.38 15.62 19.01
C VAL A 7 30.90 14.65 17.94
N LEU A 8 31.64 13.55 17.75
CA LEU A 8 31.29 12.47 16.83
C LEU A 8 30.00 11.74 17.26
N ILE A 9 29.88 11.39 18.54
CA ILE A 9 28.69 10.73 19.08
C ILE A 9 27.46 11.63 18.97
N SER A 10 27.60 12.92 19.32
CA SER A 10 26.55 13.94 19.17
C SER A 10 26.06 14.04 17.73
N ALA A 11 26.97 14.12 16.76
CA ALA A 11 26.63 14.24 15.34
C ALA A 11 25.89 13.00 14.81
N ILE A 12 26.33 11.80 15.18
CA ILE A 12 25.67 10.53 14.80
C ILE A 12 24.24 10.48 15.34
N PHE A 13 24.03 10.90 16.59
CA PHE A 13 22.70 10.91 17.22
C PHE A 13 21.74 11.85 16.50
N LEU A 14 22.20 13.05 16.10
CA LEU A 14 21.39 14.01 15.34
C LEU A 14 21.02 13.48 13.95
N ILE A 15 21.93 12.78 13.26
CA ILE A 15 21.67 12.17 11.95
C ILE A 15 20.66 11.02 12.08
N ALA A 16 20.77 10.20 13.12
CA ALA A 16 19.83 9.12 13.38
C ALA A 16 18.42 9.65 13.67
N ILE A 17 18.31 10.70 14.49
CA ILE A 17 17.04 11.39 14.74
C ILE A 17 16.47 11.93 13.43
N ALA A 18 17.28 12.63 12.62
CA ALA A 18 16.82 13.16 11.34
C ALA A 18 16.23 12.04 10.46
N LYS A 19 16.89 10.88 10.32
CA LYS A 19 16.36 9.76 9.53
C LYS A 19 15.05 9.17 10.06
N VAL A 20 14.83 9.19 11.38
CA VAL A 20 13.55 8.72 11.97
C VAL A 20 12.43 9.74 11.71
N TYR A 21 12.74 11.04 11.71
CA TYR A 21 11.78 12.10 11.38
C TYR A 21 11.49 12.18 9.88
N TYR A 22 12.47 11.88 9.03
CA TYR A 22 12.30 11.67 7.59
C TYR A 22 12.05 10.18 7.30
N ALA A 23 11.05 9.61 7.96
CA ALA A 23 10.43 8.41 7.41
C ALA A 23 9.75 8.87 6.12
N ASP A 24 10.36 8.57 4.98
CA ASP A 24 9.71 8.70 3.68
C ASP A 24 8.31 8.09 3.82
N ALA A 25 7.28 8.94 3.69
CA ALA A 25 5.94 8.42 3.48
C ALA A 25 6.03 7.70 2.14
N ASP A 26 6.22 6.37 2.17
CA ASP A 26 6.30 5.56 0.96
C ASP A 26 5.00 5.75 0.20
N THR A 27 5.02 6.66 -0.76
CA THR A 27 3.86 6.96 -1.56
C THR A 27 3.80 6.00 -2.72
N ILE A 28 2.61 5.48 -3.00
CA ILE A 28 2.35 4.52 -4.06
C ILE A 28 1.75 5.22 -5.29
N LYS A 29 1.68 4.45 -6.38
CA LYS A 29 1.02 4.85 -7.62
C LYS A 29 -0.32 4.12 -7.77
N CYS A 30 -1.33 4.80 -8.31
CA CYS A 30 -2.67 4.24 -8.49
C CYS A 30 -3.24 4.58 -9.86
N TYR A 31 -4.14 3.73 -10.36
CA TYR A 31 -5.03 4.09 -11.46
C TYR A 31 -6.16 5.00 -10.93
N GLN A 32 -6.55 5.99 -11.73
CA GLN A 32 -7.68 6.86 -11.44
C GLN A 32 -8.59 7.03 -12.66
N CYS A 33 -9.88 6.75 -12.50
CA CYS A 33 -10.92 6.98 -13.51
C CYS A 33 -12.29 7.07 -12.84
N ASN A 34 -13.18 7.84 -13.46
CA ASN A 34 -14.61 7.84 -13.16
C ASN A 34 -15.29 6.96 -14.19
N ASN A 35 -16.17 6.06 -13.76
CA ASN A 35 -16.88 5.11 -14.63
C ASN A 35 -15.91 4.29 -15.52
N CYS A 36 -14.93 3.65 -14.89
CA CYS A 36 -13.91 2.84 -15.53
C CYS A 36 -14.53 1.68 -16.33
N PRO A 37 -13.94 1.29 -17.47
CA PRO A 37 -14.41 0.14 -18.24
C PRO A 37 -14.34 -1.15 -17.42
N VAL A 38 -15.25 -2.07 -17.72
CA VAL A 38 -15.31 -3.42 -17.15
C VAL A 38 -15.38 -4.41 -18.32
N PRO A 39 -14.35 -5.25 -18.57
CA PRO A 39 -13.11 -5.39 -17.80
C PRO A 39 -12.23 -4.13 -17.86
N PHE A 40 -11.38 -3.94 -16.83
CA PHE A 40 -10.54 -2.76 -16.75
C PHE A 40 -9.49 -2.71 -17.86
N ASP A 41 -9.32 -1.53 -18.43
CA ASP A 41 -8.28 -1.21 -19.40
C ASP A 41 -7.57 0.07 -18.92
N GLU A 42 -6.27 -0.08 -18.63
CA GLU A 42 -5.44 1.00 -18.09
C GLU A 42 -5.33 2.21 -19.03
N ARG A 43 -5.58 2.05 -20.33
CA ARG A 43 -5.53 3.14 -21.32
C ARG A 43 -6.59 4.21 -21.06
N TYR A 44 -7.65 3.86 -20.35
CA TYR A 44 -8.74 4.76 -19.96
C TYR A 44 -8.59 5.32 -18.55
N ALA A 45 -7.46 5.04 -17.88
CA ALA A 45 -7.18 5.52 -16.52
C ALA A 45 -5.98 6.46 -16.49
N ARG A 46 -6.05 7.48 -15.63
CA ARG A 46 -4.88 8.29 -15.28
C ARG A 46 -3.99 7.50 -14.33
N LYS A 47 -2.68 7.60 -14.51
CA LYS A 47 -1.68 7.08 -13.57
C LYS A 47 -1.29 8.21 -12.63
N LEU A 48 -1.65 8.08 -11.35
CA LEU A 48 -1.30 9.05 -10.31
C LEU A 48 -0.23 8.47 -9.40
N ALA A 49 0.65 9.33 -8.92
CA ALA A 49 1.65 9.04 -7.89
C ALA A 49 1.31 9.81 -6.61
N ASN A 50 2.14 9.65 -5.57
CA ASN A 50 1.98 10.34 -4.29
C ASN A 50 0.69 9.95 -3.54
N CYS A 51 0.22 8.72 -3.72
CA CYS A 51 -0.94 8.16 -3.04
C CYS A 51 -0.53 7.43 -1.76
N ASN A 52 -1.42 7.33 -0.77
CA ASN A 52 -1.22 6.40 0.35
C ASN A 52 -1.95 5.07 0.10
N TYR A 53 -3.11 5.14 -0.55
CA TYR A 53 -3.94 3.99 -0.88
C TYR A 53 -4.56 4.16 -2.26
N CYS A 54 -4.71 3.04 -2.96
CA CYS A 54 -5.58 2.96 -4.12
C CYS A 54 -6.95 2.46 -3.67
N ARG A 55 -7.99 3.23 -4.01
CA ARG A 55 -9.38 2.90 -3.73
C ARG A 55 -10.08 2.48 -5.02
N THR A 56 -10.88 1.41 -4.96
CA THR A 56 -11.84 1.05 -6.01
C THR A 56 -13.24 1.05 -5.41
N VAL A 57 -14.16 1.81 -5.99
CA VAL A 57 -15.56 1.88 -5.57
C VAL A 57 -16.42 1.23 -6.64
N PHE A 58 -17.24 0.27 -6.24
CA PHE A 58 -18.27 -0.33 -7.06
C PHE A 58 -19.62 0.20 -6.59
N ASN A 59 -20.41 0.77 -7.49
CA ASN A 59 -21.76 1.25 -7.19
C ASN A 59 -22.77 0.39 -7.97
N TYR A 60 -23.35 -0.57 -7.28
CA TYR A 60 -24.32 -1.53 -7.79
C TYR A 60 -25.73 -0.92 -7.78
N GLN A 61 -26.31 -0.79 -8.97
CA GLN A 61 -27.73 -0.49 -9.17
C GLN A 61 -28.56 -1.78 -9.30
N ALA A 62 -27.89 -2.88 -9.70
CA ALA A 62 -28.36 -4.26 -9.70
C ALA A 62 -27.13 -5.19 -9.75
N PRO A 63 -27.26 -6.52 -9.54
CA PRO A 63 -26.13 -7.45 -9.54
C PRO A 63 -25.21 -7.36 -10.78
N GLU A 64 -25.80 -7.14 -11.95
CA GLU A 64 -25.08 -7.03 -13.23
C GLU A 64 -24.93 -5.59 -13.73
N ARG A 65 -25.53 -4.62 -13.03
CA ARG A 65 -25.53 -3.21 -13.42
C ARG A 65 -24.83 -2.39 -12.35
N PHE A 66 -23.55 -2.11 -12.58
CA PHE A 66 -22.74 -1.33 -11.65
C PHE A 66 -21.79 -0.39 -12.39
N THR A 67 -21.33 0.63 -11.69
CA THR A 67 -20.24 1.51 -12.14
C THR A 67 -19.01 1.28 -11.29
N VAL A 68 -17.83 1.49 -11.88
CA VAL A 68 -16.55 1.36 -11.18
C VAL A 68 -15.84 2.70 -11.18
N GLU A 69 -15.37 3.12 -10.01
CA GLU A 69 -14.53 4.29 -9.83
C GLU A 69 -13.21 3.89 -9.19
N LYS A 70 -12.12 4.55 -9.60
CA LYS A 70 -10.78 4.31 -9.09
C LYS A 70 -10.16 5.61 -8.64
N GLU A 71 -9.54 5.61 -7.46
CA GLU A 71 -9.07 6.82 -6.82
C GLU A 71 -7.72 6.62 -6.12
N CYS A 72 -6.92 7.69 -6.14
CA CYS A 72 -5.71 7.87 -5.35
C CYS A 72 -6.10 8.66 -4.09
N VAL A 73 -5.98 8.07 -2.91
CA VAL A 73 -6.48 8.68 -1.66
C VAL A 73 -5.45 8.63 -0.54
N VAL A 74 -5.57 9.58 0.39
CA VAL A 74 -4.73 9.67 1.60
C VAL A 74 -5.15 8.65 2.68
N SER A 75 -6.42 8.26 2.67
CA SER A 75 -7.02 7.32 3.61
C SER A 75 -8.08 6.49 2.89
N CYS A 76 -8.13 5.19 3.17
CA CYS A 76 -9.12 4.29 2.58
C CYS A 76 -9.71 3.39 3.67
N LEU A 77 -11.04 3.21 3.64
CA LEU A 77 -11.78 2.32 4.52
C LEU A 77 -12.60 1.38 3.66
N GLU A 78 -12.36 0.07 3.81
CA GLU A 78 -13.14 -0.94 3.12
C GLU A 78 -14.59 -0.92 3.60
N LYS A 79 -15.52 -1.10 2.65
CA LYS A 79 -16.95 -1.11 2.92
C LYS A 79 -17.62 -2.10 2.00
N ASP A 80 -18.53 -2.88 2.55
CA ASP A 80 -19.47 -3.69 1.77
C ASP A 80 -20.88 -3.35 2.28
N ARG A 81 -21.62 -2.60 1.47
CA ARG A 81 -22.99 -2.16 1.77
C ARG A 81 -23.94 -2.67 0.69
N LEU A 82 -23.78 -3.92 0.28
CA LEU A 82 -24.74 -4.57 -0.62
C LEU A 82 -25.98 -5.02 0.15
N GLN A 83 -27.14 -4.65 -0.37
CA GLN A 83 -28.45 -5.12 0.07
C GLN A 83 -29.26 -5.50 -1.18
N ASP A 84 -29.65 -6.77 -1.28
CA ASP A 84 -30.34 -7.34 -2.44
C ASP A 84 -29.67 -7.00 -3.80
N GLY A 85 -28.34 -7.00 -3.84
CA GLY A 85 -27.57 -6.72 -5.06
C GLY A 85 -27.49 -5.25 -5.46
N VAL A 86 -27.93 -4.34 -4.58
CA VAL A 86 -27.85 -2.89 -4.75
C VAL A 86 -27.00 -2.31 -3.62
N GLY A 87 -26.13 -1.36 -3.93
CA GLY A 87 -25.32 -0.68 -2.92
C GLY A 87 -23.89 -0.42 -3.33
N ILE A 88 -23.03 -0.17 -2.34
CA ILE A 88 -21.66 0.29 -2.58
C ILE A 88 -20.66 -0.68 -1.96
N VAL A 89 -19.69 -1.11 -2.75
CA VAL A 89 -18.51 -1.86 -2.30
C VAL A 89 -17.27 -1.01 -2.49
N THR A 90 -16.40 -0.94 -1.50
CA THR A 90 -15.14 -0.19 -1.52
C THR A 90 -13.99 -1.11 -1.16
N ASN A 91 -13.03 -1.25 -2.06
CA ASN A 91 -11.80 -2.02 -1.86
C ASN A 91 -10.59 -1.09 -1.78
N CYS A 92 -9.67 -1.41 -0.89
CA CYS A 92 -8.47 -0.62 -0.62
C CYS A 92 -7.22 -1.48 -0.80
N CYS A 93 -6.16 -0.90 -1.35
CA CYS A 93 -4.84 -1.55 -1.41
C CYS A 93 -3.72 -0.51 -1.35
N SER A 94 -2.51 -0.93 -0.96
CA SER A 94 -1.40 -0.03 -0.64
C SER A 94 -0.09 -0.41 -1.36
N SER A 95 -0.18 -0.86 -2.61
CA SER A 95 0.98 -1.14 -3.47
C SER A 95 0.82 -0.51 -4.84
N ASP A 96 1.93 -0.30 -5.55
CA ASP A 96 1.93 0.34 -6.87
C ASP A 96 0.96 -0.36 -7.83
N TYR A 97 0.04 0.42 -8.37
CA TYR A 97 -0.95 0.04 -9.38
C TYR A 97 -1.81 -1.17 -8.98
N CYS A 98 -2.03 -1.37 -7.68
CA CYS A 98 -2.76 -2.51 -7.11
C CYS A 98 -4.26 -2.53 -7.40
N ASN A 99 -4.81 -1.47 -8.02
CA ASN A 99 -6.22 -1.33 -8.34
C ASN A 99 -6.58 -1.56 -9.82
N PRO A 100 -6.12 -2.59 -10.55
CA PRO A 100 -6.51 -2.82 -11.94
C PRO A 100 -7.88 -3.51 -12.09
N ALA A 101 -8.62 -3.79 -11.01
CA ALA A 101 -9.92 -4.50 -11.03
C ALA A 101 -9.99 -5.80 -11.87
N THR A 102 -9.94 -6.92 -11.16
CA THR A 102 -10.70 -8.12 -11.52
C THR A 102 -11.58 -8.45 -10.32
N ASN A 103 -12.86 -8.67 -10.57
CA ASN A 103 -13.80 -9.12 -9.55
C ASN A 103 -13.34 -10.48 -9.02
N VAL A 104 -12.67 -10.52 -7.86
CA VAL A 104 -12.53 -11.72 -7.03
C VAL A 104 -12.29 -11.25 -5.60
N GLN A 105 -13.12 -11.72 -4.67
CA GLN A 105 -12.78 -11.79 -3.25
C GLN A 105 -11.39 -12.42 -3.08
N THR A 106 -10.33 -11.61 -2.98
CA THR A 106 -9.03 -12.12 -2.56
C THR A 106 -8.78 -11.62 -1.14
N ASN A 107 -9.14 -12.48 -0.19
CA ASN A 107 -8.61 -12.49 1.17
C ASN A 107 -7.08 -12.62 1.10
N GLY A 108 -6.38 -11.55 0.77
CA GLY A 108 -4.94 -11.49 0.62
C GLY A 108 -4.27 -11.10 1.92
N ARG A 109 -4.41 -11.88 2.99
CA ARG A 109 -3.45 -11.83 4.11
C ARG A 109 -2.15 -12.49 3.65
N LEU A 110 -1.32 -11.74 2.95
CA LEU A 110 0.10 -12.07 2.80
C LEU A 110 0.74 -11.85 4.18
N LEU A 111 0.84 -12.93 4.96
CA LEU A 111 1.71 -12.97 6.12
C LEU A 111 3.15 -12.86 5.61
N ALA A 112 3.70 -11.65 5.61
CA ALA A 112 5.14 -11.45 5.60
C ALA A 112 5.67 -11.92 6.96
N ALA A 113 5.86 -13.23 7.12
CA ALA A 113 6.64 -13.76 8.23
C ALA A 113 8.11 -13.44 7.93
N SER A 114 8.63 -12.47 8.68
CA SER A 114 10.00 -11.99 8.62
C SER A 114 11.01 -13.12 8.69
N SER A 115 11.90 -13.20 7.70
CA SER A 115 13.17 -13.91 7.78
C SER A 115 14.13 -13.14 8.70
N VAL A 116 13.91 -13.24 10.01
CA VAL A 116 14.90 -12.85 11.02
C VAL A 116 15.73 -14.08 11.37
N VAL A 117 16.88 -14.17 10.71
CA VAL A 117 18.18 -14.55 11.28
C VAL A 117 18.17 -15.67 12.34
N LEU A 118 18.36 -16.91 11.91
CA LEU A 118 18.98 -17.95 12.74
C LEU A 118 19.98 -18.74 11.91
N LEU A 119 21.21 -18.23 11.84
CA LEU A 119 22.49 -18.93 11.62
C LEU A 119 23.55 -17.82 11.48
N PRO A 120 24.39 -17.57 12.51
CA PRO A 120 25.44 -18.54 12.84
C PRO A 120 25.74 -18.60 14.35
N MET A 121 25.35 -19.67 15.04
CA MET A 121 25.82 -19.95 16.41
C MET A 121 26.26 -21.40 16.65
N LEU A 122 26.70 -22.14 15.62
CA LEU A 122 27.28 -23.48 15.81
C LEU A 122 28.59 -23.71 15.02
N TRP A 123 29.48 -22.71 14.98
CA TRP A 123 30.90 -22.94 14.66
C TRP A 123 31.74 -23.24 15.91
N LYS A 124 31.27 -22.93 17.13
CA LYS A 124 32.08 -23.09 18.36
C LYS A 124 31.94 -24.45 19.06
N ALA A 125 31.48 -25.50 18.38
CA ALA A 125 31.39 -26.86 18.95
C ALA A 125 32.42 -27.85 18.40
N LEU A 126 33.40 -27.39 17.61
CA LEU A 126 34.53 -28.17 17.09
C LEU A 126 35.85 -27.41 17.30
N VAL A 127 36.13 -27.08 18.57
CA VAL A 127 37.48 -26.94 19.15
C VAL A 127 37.40 -27.43 20.58
#